data_AF-A0A2T4J465-F1
#
_entry.id   AF-A0A2T4J465-F1
#
_cell.length_a   1.000
_cell.length_b   1.000
_cell.length_c   1.000
_cell.angle_alpha   90.00
_cell.angle_beta   90.00
_cell.angle_gamma   90.00
#
_symmetry.space_group_name_H-M   'P 1'
#
loop_
_entity.id
_entity.type
_entity.pdbx_description
1 polymer ?
#
loop_
_entity_poly.entity_id
_entity_poly.type
_entity_poly.pdbx_seq_one_letter_code
_entity_poly.pdbx_strand_id
1 'polypeptide(L)'
;MTANAWTTITTESLADEATLVRRLIAEAALTPSARARITTEAAALVTRIRAGGKPGLMEVFLAEYGLSTDEGIALMCLAEALLRVPDAET
;
A
#
# COMPACT_ATOMS: atom_id res chain seq x y z
N MET A 1 2.22 36.85 -20.30
CA MET A 1 1.25 37.10 -19.23
C MET A 1 1.22 35.85 -18.35
N THR A 2 2.05 35.80 -17.30
CA THR A 2 2.22 34.60 -16.48
C THR A 2 0.95 34.34 -15.68
N ALA A 3 0.29 33.20 -15.90
CA ALA A 3 -0.85 32.78 -15.10
C ALA A 3 -0.42 32.64 -13.63
N ASN A 4 -1.20 33.22 -12.71
CA ASN A 4 -1.04 33.04 -11.27
C ASN A 4 -1.30 31.55 -10.92
N ALA A 5 -0.54 30.99 -9.98
CA ALA A 5 -0.70 29.61 -9.51
C ALA A 5 -2.16 29.25 -9.17
N TRP A 6 -2.91 30.19 -8.58
CA TRP A 6 -4.34 30.02 -8.31
C TRP A 6 -5.17 29.81 -9.57
N THR A 7 -4.91 30.60 -10.62
CA THR A 7 -5.59 30.46 -11.90
C THR A 7 -5.30 29.09 -12.51
N THR A 8 -4.04 28.66 -12.52
CA THR A 8 -3.63 27.33 -13.03
C THR A 8 -4.34 26.20 -12.30
N ILE A 9 -4.39 26.23 -10.96
CA ILE A 9 -5.07 25.21 -10.16
C ILE A 9 -6.56 25.16 -10.52
N THR A 10 -7.23 26.32 -10.60
CA THR A 10 -8.67 26.36 -10.89
C THR A 10 -9.02 25.92 -12.31
N THR A 11 -8.15 26.16 -13.29
CA THR A 11 -8.42 25.81 -14.70
C THR A 11 -8.04 24.38 -15.03
N GLU A 12 -6.98 23.85 -14.42
CA GLU A 12 -6.47 22.50 -14.70
C GLU A 12 -7.17 21.43 -13.85
N SER A 13 -7.86 21.79 -12.76
CA SER A 13 -8.56 20.84 -11.90
C SER A 13 -9.71 20.09 -12.58
N LEU A 14 -10.24 20.64 -13.67
CA LEU A 14 -11.32 20.05 -14.48
C LEU A 14 -10.83 19.63 -15.87
N ALA A 15 -9.51 19.47 -16.06
CA ALA A 15 -8.96 19.00 -17.31
C ALA A 15 -9.41 17.56 -17.61
N ASP A 16 -9.60 17.26 -18.89
CA ASP A 16 -9.83 15.90 -19.36
C ASP A 16 -8.67 14.98 -18.94
N GLU A 17 -8.98 13.90 -18.22
CA GLU A 17 -7.98 13.01 -17.63
C GLU A 17 -7.05 12.43 -18.70
N ALA A 18 -7.61 11.94 -19.81
CA ALA A 18 -6.82 11.29 -20.84
C ALA A 18 -5.82 12.26 -21.49
N THR A 19 -6.24 13.51 -21.71
CA THR A 19 -5.39 14.56 -22.25
C THR A 19 -4.33 15.00 -21.24
N LEU A 20 -4.70 15.17 -19.97
CA LEU A 20 -3.79 15.50 -18.88
C LEU A 20 -2.72 14.42 -18.70
N VAL A 21 -3.11 13.15 -18.64
CA VAL A 21 -2.20 12.02 -18.47
C VAL A 21 -1.22 11.93 -19.64
N ARG A 22 -1.67 12.10 -20.89
CA ARG A 22 -0.76 12.13 -22.06
C ARG A 22 0.26 13.26 -21.96
N ARG A 23 -0.17 14.46 -21.54
CA ARG A 23 0.71 15.61 -21.33
C ARG A 23 1.76 15.30 -20.25
N LEU A 24 1.34 14.80 -19.09
CA LEU A 24 2.23 14.47 -17.97
C LEU A 24 3.21 13.34 -18.30
N ILE A 25 2.80 12.34 -19.09
CA ILE A 25 3.70 11.29 -19.58
C ILE A 25 4.80 11.89 -20.46
N ALA A 26 4.43 12.80 -21.36
CA ALA A 26 5.39 13.47 -22.22
C ALA A 26 6.33 14.40 -21.43
N GLU A 27 5.82 15.14 -20.45
CA GLU A 27 6.61 16.01 -19.56
C GLU A 27 7.58 15.21 -18.68
N ALA A 28 7.15 14.07 -18.15
CA ALA A 28 8.02 13.19 -17.36
C ALA A 28 9.20 12.65 -18.19
N ALA A 29 9.03 12.50 -19.51
CA ALA A 29 10.07 12.22 -20.50
C ALA A 29 11.10 11.14 -20.11
N LEU A 30 10.67 10.11 -19.36
CA LEU A 30 11.58 9.08 -18.86
C LEU A 30 12.21 8.30 -20.02
N THR A 31 13.52 8.35 -20.12
CA THR A 31 14.25 7.54 -21.11
C THR A 31 14.08 6.05 -20.80
N PRO A 32 14.16 5.16 -21.81
CA PRO A 32 14.11 3.71 -21.58
C PRO A 32 15.15 3.23 -20.57
N SER A 33 16.36 3.81 -20.61
CA SER A 33 17.44 3.50 -19.67
C SER A 33 17.14 3.94 -18.23
N ALA A 34 16.58 5.13 -18.05
CA ALA A 34 16.17 5.62 -16.73
C ALA A 34 15.04 4.77 -16.16
N ARG A 35 14.04 4.42 -16.99
CA ARG A 35 12.95 3.52 -16.61
C ARG A 35 13.48 2.16 -16.16
N ALA A 36 14.39 1.56 -16.92
CA ALA A 36 14.98 0.26 -16.58
C ALA A 36 15.69 0.31 -15.21
N ARG A 37 16.53 1.33 -14.98
CA ARG A 37 17.21 1.52 -13.69
C ARG A 37 16.24 1.68 -12.53
N ILE A 38 15.23 2.55 -12.67
CA ILE A 38 14.20 2.78 -11.64
C ILE A 38 13.50 1.46 -11.31
N THR A 39 13.11 0.69 -12.32
CA THR A 39 12.46 -0.60 -12.12
C THR A 39 13.36 -1.59 -11.39
N THR A 40 14.65 -1.69 -11.75
CA THR A 40 15.61 -2.57 -11.07
C THR A 40 15.79 -2.18 -9.60
N GLU A 41 16.00 -0.90 -9.31
CA GLU A 41 16.21 -0.41 -7.94
C GLU A 41 14.94 -0.58 -7.08
N ALA A 42 13.77 -0.26 -7.63
CA ALA A 42 12.49 -0.44 -6.96
C ALA A 42 12.20 -1.92 -6.65
N ALA A 43 12.45 -2.82 -7.61
CA ALA A 43 12.30 -4.25 -7.40
C ALA A 43 13.22 -4.75 -6.29
N ALA A 44 14.49 -4.33 -6.27
CA ALA A 44 15.43 -4.69 -5.22
C ALA A 44 15.00 -4.17 -3.82
N LEU A 45 14.43 -2.96 -3.75
CA LEU A 45 13.84 -2.42 -2.52
C LEU A 45 12.69 -3.29 -2.02
N VAL A 46 11.74 -3.63 -2.90
CA VAL A 46 10.61 -4.49 -2.56
C VAL A 46 11.08 -5.87 -2.09
N THR A 47 12.05 -6.48 -2.78
CA THR A 47 12.62 -7.76 -2.38
C THR A 47 13.25 -7.70 -0.99
N ARG A 48 14.00 -6.63 -0.68
CA ARG A 48 14.58 -6.46 0.67
C ARG A 48 13.52 -6.32 1.75
N ILE A 49 12.48 -5.52 1.51
CA ILE A 49 11.37 -5.34 2.45
C ILE A 49 10.68 -6.69 2.72
N ARG A 50 10.37 -7.45 1.66
CA ARG A 50 9.73 -8.76 1.78
C ARG A 50 10.62 -9.80 2.45
N ALA A 51 11.93 -9.73 2.26
CA ALA A 51 12.88 -10.64 2.91
C ALA A 51 13.11 -10.33 4.40
N GLY A 52 12.91 -9.07 4.81
CA GLY A 52 13.12 -8.63 6.20
C GLY A 52 11.97 -8.93 7.15
N GLY A 53 10.75 -9.16 6.62
CA GLY A 53 9.60 -9.54 7.42
C GLY A 53 9.66 -11.01 7.81
N LYS A 54 10.03 -11.32 9.05
CA LYS A 54 9.56 -12.56 9.67
C LYS A 54 8.13 -12.27 10.09
N PRO A 55 7.11 -12.89 9.47
CA PRO A 55 5.75 -12.66 9.90
C PRO A 55 5.68 -12.95 11.40
N GLY A 56 5.17 -12.00 12.17
CA GLY A 56 4.95 -12.20 13.60
C GLY A 56 4.02 -13.40 13.81
N LEU A 57 3.98 -13.95 15.03
CA LEU A 57 3.07 -15.06 15.35
C LEU A 57 1.63 -14.75 14.90
N MET A 58 1.21 -13.49 15.04
CA MET A 58 -0.08 -13.00 14.57
C MET A 58 -0.23 -13.05 13.04
N GLU A 59 0.77 -12.62 12.27
CA GLU A 59 0.69 -12.63 10.80
C GLU A 59 0.70 -14.05 10.23
N VAL A 60 1.45 -14.98 10.84
CA VAL A 60 1.40 -16.41 10.47
C VAL A 60 0.02 -16.99 10.75
N PHE A 61 -0.53 -16.70 11.94
CA PHE A 61 -1.86 -17.15 12.34
C PHE A 61 -2.96 -16.61 11.42
N LEU A 62 -2.86 -15.33 11.04
CA LEU A 62 -3.79 -14.69 10.11
C LEU A 62 -3.59 -15.15 8.66
N ALA A 63 -2.41 -15.60 8.26
CA ALA A 63 -2.22 -16.18 6.93
C ALA A 63 -2.89 -17.57 6.83
N GLU A 64 -2.84 -18.36 7.90
CA GLU A 64 -3.44 -19.70 7.97
C GLU A 64 -4.97 -19.65 8.14
N TYR A 65 -5.47 -18.70 8.95
CA TYR A 65 -6.88 -18.56 9.30
C TYR A 65 -7.42 -17.17 8.97
N GLY A 66 -7.14 -16.62 7.78
CA GLY A 66 -7.51 -15.27 7.31
C GLY A 66 -8.68 -14.59 8.03
N LEU A 67 -8.53 -13.34 8.46
CA LEU A 67 -9.60 -12.54 9.11
C LEU A 67 -10.89 -12.39 8.27
N SER A 68 -10.86 -12.78 7.00
CA SER A 68 -12.00 -12.82 6.09
C SER A 68 -12.67 -14.19 6.00
N THR A 69 -12.19 -15.19 6.74
CA THR A 69 -12.78 -16.53 6.85
C THR A 69 -13.64 -16.61 8.11
N ASP A 70 -14.73 -17.37 8.03
CA ASP A 70 -15.63 -17.56 9.17
C ASP A 70 -14.88 -18.21 10.36
N GLU A 71 -13.93 -19.10 10.05
CA GLU A 71 -13.05 -19.73 11.04
C GLU A 71 -12.08 -18.73 11.69
N GLY A 72 -11.49 -17.83 10.91
CA GLY A 72 -10.57 -16.79 11.39
C GLY A 72 -11.21 -15.78 12.33
N ILE A 73 -12.44 -15.38 12.02
CA ILE A 73 -13.25 -14.49 12.87
C ILE A 73 -13.60 -15.20 14.18
N ALA A 74 -14.07 -16.44 14.12
CA ALA A 74 -14.43 -17.22 15.31
C ALA A 74 -13.23 -17.42 16.26
N LEU A 75 -12.04 -17.63 15.70
CA LEU A 75 -10.80 -17.85 16.43
C LEU A 75 -10.29 -16.57 17.12
N MET A 76 -10.47 -15.41 16.51
CA MET A 76 -10.19 -14.11 17.15
C MET A 76 -11.17 -13.80 18.28
N CYS A 77 -12.47 -14.09 18.10
CA CYS A 77 -13.46 -13.94 19.16
C CYS A 77 -13.16 -14.85 20.36
N LEU A 78 -12.69 -16.08 20.11
CA LEU A 78 -12.26 -16.98 21.18
C LEU A 78 -11.04 -16.44 21.92
N ALA A 79 -10.03 -15.95 21.21
CA ALA A 79 -8.84 -15.35 21.81
C ALA A 79 -9.19 -14.10 22.65
N GLU A 80 -10.08 -13.25 22.14
CA GLU A 80 -10.58 -12.08 22.88
C GLU A 80 -11.33 -12.51 24.16
N ALA A 81 -12.21 -13.52 24.05
CA ALA A 81 -12.95 -14.04 25.20
C ALA A 81 -12.00 -14.57 26.28
N LEU A 82 -10.94 -15.30 25.90
CA LEU A 82 -9.95 -15.83 26.81
C LEU A 82 -9.10 -14.74 27.49
N LEU A 83 -8.79 -13.64 26.80
CA LEU A 83 -8.09 -12.49 27.39
C LEU A 83 -8.96 -11.68 28.37
N ARG A 84 -10.29 -11.77 28.24
CA ARG A 84 -11.25 -11.12 29.14
C ARG A 84 -11.59 -11.98 30.37
N VAL A 85 -11.18 -13.25 30.39
CA VAL A 85 -11.28 -14.09 31.59
C VAL A 85 -10.07 -13.77 32.47
N PRO A 86 -10.26 -13.08 33.62
CA PRO A 86 -9.16 -12.89 34.56
C PRO A 86 -8.70 -14.27 35.06
N ASP A 87 -7.39 -14.43 35.27
CA ASP A 87 -6.77 -15.69 35.69
C ASP A 87 -7.59 -16.38 36.79
N ALA A 88 -7.73 -17.70 36.67
CA ALA A 88 -8.13 -18.52 37.80
C ALA A 88 -7.12 -18.28 38.93
N GLU A 89 -7.61 -17.96 40.12
CA GLU A 89 -6.78 -17.83 41.33
C GLU A 89 -5.70 -18.91 41.36
N THR A 90 -4.43 -18.51 41.30
CA THR A 90 -3.35 -19.31 41.90
C THR A 90 -3.46 -19.26 43.41
#